data_AF-A0A183NQ97-F1
#
_entry.id   AF-A0A183NQ97-F1
#
_cell.length_a   1.000
_cell.length_b   1.000
_cell.length_c   1.000
_cell.angle_alpha   90.00
_cell.angle_beta   90.00
_cell.angle_gamma   90.00
#
_symmetry.space_group_name_H-M   'P 1'
#
loop_
_entity.id
_entity.type
_entity.pdbx_description
1 polymer ?
#
loop_
_entity_poly.entity_id
_entity_poly.type
_entity_poly.pdbx_seq_one_letter_code
_entity_poly.pdbx_strand_id
1 'polypeptide(L)'
;MLQRMREVIGQRTFDDRLFKKLFLSKLPQQVQAVLVSFHSNALDELTASADRILEITKSPTTEVFSVKEKSQTSQNDITELCNTLTRYLNFRNDRK
;
A
#
# COMPACT_ATOMS: atom_id res chain seq x y z
N MET A 1 4.35 6.22 -3.09
CA MET A 1 2.88 6.45 -3.06
C MET A 1 2.36 6.64 -1.64
N LEU A 2 2.73 5.78 -0.68
CA LEU A 2 2.34 5.90 0.73
C LEU A 2 2.74 7.21 1.40
N GLN A 3 3.96 7.68 1.16
CA GLN A 3 4.48 8.91 1.75
C GLN A 3 3.60 10.12 1.42
N ARG A 4 3.11 10.22 0.18
CA ARG A 4 2.12 11.22 -0.23
C ARG A 4 0.76 11.05 0.45
N MET A 5 0.29 9.83 0.68
CA MET A 5 -0.97 9.61 1.42
C MET A 5 -0.83 10.05 2.89
N ARG A 6 0.33 9.77 3.51
CA ARG A 6 0.66 10.26 4.86
C ARG A 6 0.71 11.79 4.92
N GLU A 7 1.25 12.43 3.89
CA GLU A 7 1.27 13.89 3.78
C GLU A 7 -0.14 14.48 3.61
N VAL A 8 -0.98 13.88 2.74
CA VAL A 8 -2.35 14.37 2.45
C VAL A 8 -3.30 14.22 3.63
N ILE A 9 -3.16 13.14 4.40
CA ILE A 9 -3.98 12.89 5.60
C ILE A 9 -3.52 13.78 6.79
N GLY A 10 -2.35 14.42 6.64
CA GLY A 10 -1.70 15.23 7.66
C GLY A 10 -1.09 14.37 8.78
N GLN A 11 -0.22 14.99 9.58
CA GLN A 11 0.45 14.38 10.74
C GLN A 11 -0.51 13.97 11.88
N ARG A 12 -1.82 13.93 11.64
CA ARG A 12 -2.79 13.29 12.53
C ARG A 12 -2.31 11.86 12.74
N THR A 13 -2.24 11.44 13.98
CA THR A 13 -1.76 10.14 14.47
C THR A 13 -2.55 8.97 13.87
N PHE A 14 -2.36 8.71 12.58
CA PHE A 14 -2.80 7.49 11.95
C PHE A 14 -1.87 6.38 12.42
N ASP A 15 -2.46 5.27 12.85
CA ASP A 15 -1.71 4.11 13.28
C ASP A 15 -0.89 3.57 12.10
N ASP A 16 0.43 3.54 12.23
CA ASP A 16 1.35 3.00 11.24
C ASP A 16 0.98 1.56 10.85
N ARG A 17 0.35 0.80 11.75
CA ARG A 17 -0.18 -0.54 11.46
C ARG A 17 -1.30 -0.51 10.44
N LEU A 18 -2.18 0.50 10.48
CA LEU A 18 -3.26 0.67 9.50
C LEU A 18 -2.68 1.05 8.14
N PHE A 19 -1.70 1.96 8.09
CA PHE A 19 -1.01 2.29 6.84
C PHE A 19 -0.28 1.08 6.26
N LYS A 20 0.41 0.30 7.09
CA LYS A 20 1.07 -0.94 6.68
C LYS A 20 0.05 -1.94 6.11
N LYS A 21 -1.08 -2.16 6.79
CA LYS A 21 -2.13 -3.06 6.30
C LYS A 21 -2.71 -2.59 4.96
N LEU A 22 -3.01 -1.30 4.85
CA LEU A 22 -3.58 -0.71 3.64
C LEU A 22 -2.58 -0.78 2.47
N PHE A 23 -1.32 -0.49 2.74
CA PHE A 23 -0.24 -0.60 1.76
C PHE A 23 -0.13 -2.02 1.20
N LEU A 24 -0.01 -3.01 2.09
CA LEU A 24 0.14 -4.40 1.71
C LEU A 24 -1.07 -4.90 0.93
N SER A 25 -2.28 -4.41 1.21
CA SER A 25 -3.50 -4.78 0.48
C SER A 25 -3.58 -4.25 -0.96
N LYS A 26 -2.73 -3.28 -1.32
CA LYS A 26 -2.71 -2.64 -2.65
C LYS A 26 -1.53 -3.09 -3.53
N LEU A 27 -0.71 -4.01 -3.03
CA LEU A 27 0.40 -4.59 -3.75
C LEU A 27 -0.01 -5.92 -4.40
N PRO A 28 0.61 -6.32 -5.52
CA PRO A 28 0.42 -7.64 -6.09
C PRO A 28 0.74 -8.75 -5.07
N GLN A 29 0.02 -9.87 -5.10
CA GLN A 29 0.14 -10.92 -4.09
C GLN A 29 1.57 -11.44 -3.92
N GLN A 30 2.35 -11.53 -5.01
CA GLN A 30 3.76 -11.93 -4.97
C GLN A 30 4.64 -10.94 -4.18
N VAL A 31 4.40 -9.64 -4.33
CA VAL A 31 5.15 -8.60 -3.61
C VAL A 31 4.70 -8.57 -2.15
N GLN A 32 3.41 -8.76 -1.90
CA GLN A 32 2.87 -8.86 -0.55
C GLN A 32 3.47 -10.05 0.21
N ALA A 33 3.52 -11.24 -0.41
CA ALA A 33 4.07 -12.44 0.22
C ALA A 33 5.54 -12.26 0.62
N VAL A 34 6.33 -11.65 -0.27
CA VAL A 34 7.73 -11.32 0.03
C VAL A 34 7.80 -10.29 1.16
N LEU A 35 7.05 -9.18 1.10
CA LEU A 35 7.09 -8.14 2.13
C LEU A 35 6.58 -8.59 3.50
N VAL A 36 5.61 -9.52 3.58
CA VAL A 36 5.13 -10.09 4.85
C VAL A 36 6.22 -10.92 5.53
N SER A 37 7.14 -11.52 4.75
CA SER A 37 8.31 -12.21 5.30
C SER A 37 9.36 -11.28 5.91
N PHE A 38 9.33 -9.97 5.57
CA PHE A 38 10.23 -9.01 6.18
C PHE A 38 9.76 -8.68 7.59
N HIS A 39 10.66 -8.80 8.57
CA HIS A 39 10.40 -8.42 9.97
C HIS A 39 10.37 -6.89 10.19
N SER A 40 10.39 -6.08 9.13
CA SER A 40 10.40 -4.63 9.25
C SER A 40 9.05 -4.07 9.68
N ASN A 41 9.09 -3.22 10.71
CA ASN A 41 7.92 -2.47 11.19
C ASN A 41 7.90 -1.02 10.67
N ALA A 42 8.98 -0.56 10.05
CA ALA A 42 9.06 0.79 9.51
C ALA A 42 8.38 0.86 8.15
N LEU A 43 7.45 1.81 7.99
CA LEU A 43 6.70 2.00 6.75
C LEU A 43 7.63 2.38 5.58
N ASP A 44 8.66 3.17 5.85
CA ASP A 44 9.60 3.65 4.84
C ASP A 44 10.47 2.51 4.29
N GLU A 45 10.92 1.60 5.15
CA GLU A 45 11.67 0.40 4.75
C GLU A 45 10.80 -0.57 3.93
N LEU A 46 9.54 -0.73 4.33
CA LEU A 46 8.58 -1.55 3.58
C LEU A 46 8.30 -0.95 2.20
N THR A 47 8.25 0.38 2.10
CA THR A 47 8.06 1.09 0.84
C THR A 47 9.27 0.92 -0.08
N ALA A 48 10.48 1.16 0.43
CA ALA A 48 11.71 0.97 -0.34
C ALA A 48 11.89 -0.48 -0.82
N SER A 49 11.54 -1.46 0.02
CA SER A 49 11.59 -2.88 -0.33
C SER A 49 10.57 -3.23 -1.42
N ALA A 50 9.35 -2.67 -1.34
CA ALA A 50 8.33 -2.87 -2.36
C ALA A 50 8.76 -2.31 -3.71
N ASP A 51 9.33 -1.09 -3.73
CA ASP A 51 9.82 -0.44 -4.95
C ASP A 51 10.94 -1.26 -5.58
N ARG A 52 11.88 -1.78 -4.78
CA ARG A 52 12.97 -2.66 -5.24
C ARG A 52 12.46 -3.99 -5.79
N ILE A 53 11.49 -4.63 -5.15
CA ILE A 53 10.89 -5.88 -5.64
C ILE A 53 10.16 -5.61 -6.97
N LEU A 54 9.38 -4.52 -7.03
CA LEU A 54 8.66 -4.14 -8.24
C LEU A 54 9.62 -3.86 -9.40
N GLU A 55 10.76 -3.24 -9.14
CA GLU A 55 11.84 -3.03 -10.11
C GLU A 55 12.40 -4.36 -10.63
N ILE A 56 12.68 -5.32 -9.74
CA ILE A 56 13.17 -6.67 -10.11
C ILE A 56 12.12 -7.43 -10.94
N THR A 57 10.84 -7.32 -10.61
CA THR A 57 9.75 -7.98 -11.37
C THR A 57 9.44 -7.30 -12.70
N LYS A 58 9.89 -6.05 -12.93
CA LYS A 58 9.75 -5.34 -14.20
C LYS A 58 10.77 -5.79 -15.23
N SER A 59 11.95 -6.27 -14.81
CA SER A 59 12.91 -6.89 -15.73
C SER A 59 12.41 -8.27 -16.17
N PRO A 60 12.45 -8.59 -17.48
CA PRO A 60 12.06 -9.91 -17.98
C PRO A 60 13.21 -10.88 -17.71
N THR A 61 13.45 -11.22 -16.45
CA THR A 61 14.41 -12.25 -16.08
C THR A 61 13.63 -13.50 -15.72
N THR A 62 13.49 -14.34 -16.76
CA THR A 62 13.45 -15.81 -16.71
C THR A 62 12.60 -16.45 -15.61
N GLU A 63 11.45 -16.97 -16.02
CA GLU A 63 10.74 -18.11 -15.41
C GLU A 63 10.52 -18.05 -13.89
N VAL A 64 9.62 -17.17 -13.45
CA VAL A 64 8.83 -17.45 -12.25
C VAL A 64 7.38 -17.54 -12.69
N PHE A 65 6.78 -18.72 -12.53
CA PHE A 65 5.39 -19.05 -12.84
C PHE A 65 4.45 -17.94 -12.36
N SER A 66 4.02 -17.09 -13.29
CA SER A 66 3.11 -15.98 -13.01
C SER A 66 1.69 -16.53 -12.94
N VAL A 67 1.17 -16.71 -11.72
CA VAL A 67 -0.28 -16.66 -11.51
C VAL A 67 -0.72 -15.26 -11.88
N LYS A 68 -1.54 -15.19 -12.92
CA LYS A 68 -2.04 -13.96 -13.54
C LYS A 68 -2.90 -13.18 -12.54
N GLU A 69 -2.29 -12.30 -11.76
CA GLU A 69 -3.02 -11.28 -11.00
C GLU A 69 -2.76 -9.91 -11.65
N LYS A 70 -3.78 -9.38 -12.34
CA LYS A 70 -3.79 -8.00 -12.82
C LYS A 70 -4.21 -7.09 -11.67
N SER A 71 -3.23 -6.52 -10.97
CA SER A 71 -3.48 -5.48 -9.98
C SER A 71 -2.64 -4.25 -10.34
N GLN A 72 -2.96 -3.65 -11.49
CA GLN A 72 -2.45 -2.33 -11.83
C GLN A 72 -3.32 -1.32 -11.10
N THR A 73 -2.93 -0.97 -9.88
CA THR A 73 -3.60 0.04 -9.06
C THR A 73 -3.63 1.35 -9.84
N SER A 74 -4.81 1.70 -10.35
CA SER A 74 -5.00 2.87 -11.20
C SER A 74 -5.10 4.13 -10.34
N GLN A 75 -4.86 5.31 -10.91
CA GLN A 75 -5.04 6.59 -10.21
C GLN A 75 -6.48 6.80 -9.70
N ASN A 76 -7.46 6.12 -10.32
CA ASN A 76 -8.84 6.11 -9.84
C ASN A 76 -8.98 5.36 -8.52
N ASP A 77 -8.26 4.24 -8.34
CA ASP A 77 -8.32 3.42 -7.14
C ASP A 77 -7.79 4.19 -5.91
N ILE A 78 -6.86 5.13 -6.15
CA ILE A 78 -6.29 6.04 -5.14
C ILE A 78 -7.34 7.06 -4.70
N THR A 79 -8.00 7.68 -5.69
CA THR A 79 -9.02 8.70 -5.46
C THR A 79 -10.22 8.11 -4.73
N GLU A 80 -10.65 6.91 -5.11
CA GLU A 80 -11.74 6.18 -4.46
C GLU A 80 -11.42 5.84 -3.01
N LEU A 81 -10.18 5.41 -2.74
CA LEU A 81 -9.72 5.08 -1.40
C LEU A 81 -9.65 6.32 -0.50
N CYS A 82 -9.10 7.43 -0.99
CA CYS A 82 -9.07 8.70 -0.25
C CYS A 82 -10.47 9.21 0.08
N ASN A 83 -11.42 9.09 -0.86
CA ASN A 83 -12.81 9.46 -0.66
C ASN A 83 -13.50 8.57 0.39
N THR A 84 -13.25 7.27 0.35
CA THR A 84 -13.80 6.29 1.30
C THR A 84 -13.29 6.54 2.73
N LEU A 85 -11.98 6.78 2.89
CA LEU A 85 -11.38 7.12 4.18
C LEU A 85 -11.93 8.44 4.73
N THR A 86 -12.09 9.45 3.87
CA THR A 86 -12.69 10.74 4.26
C THR A 86 -14.13 10.56 4.77
N ARG A 87 -14.95 9.73 4.09
CA ARG A 87 -16.31 9.39 4.54
C ARG A 87 -16.32 8.70 5.89
N TYR A 88 -15.46 7.70 6.09
CA TYR A 88 -15.39 6.97 7.36
C TYR A 88 -15.01 7.89 8.53
N LEU A 89 -14.08 8.83 8.30
CA LEU A 89 -13.66 9.80 9.30
C LEU A 89 -14.76 10.80 9.66
N ASN A 90 -15.51 11.30 8.68
CA ASN A 90 -16.66 12.19 8.93
C ASN A 90 -17.73 11.48 9.76
N PHE A 91 -18.07 10.25 9.39
CA PHE A 91 -19.06 9.45 10.12
C PHE A 91 -18.65 9.14 11.57
N ARG A 92 -17.34 9.02 11.84
CA ARG A 92 -16.84 8.83 13.21
C ARG A 92 -16.92 10.13 14.03
N ASN A 93 -16.79 11.29 13.40
CA ASN A 93 -16.88 12.59 14.07
C ASN A 93 -18.31 13.03 14.38
N ASP A 94 -19.31 12.58 13.60
CA ASP A 94 -20.75 12.84 13.83
C ASP A 94 -21.35 12.07 15.03
N ARG A 95 -20.65 11.06 15.56
CA ARG A 95 -21.11 10.27 16.72
C ARG A 95 -20.71 10.86 18.08
N LYS A 96 -20.50 12.19 18.16
CA LYS A 96 -20.14 12.89 19.40
C LYS A 96 -21.32 13.65 19.99
#